data_AF-A0A2V8RIU2-F1
#
_entry.id   AF-A0A2V8RIU2-F1
#
_cell.length_a   1.000
_cell.length_b   1.000
_cell.length_c   1.000
_cell.angle_alpha   90.00
_cell.angle_beta   90.00
_cell.angle_gamma   90.00
#
_symmetry.space_group_name_H-M   'P 1'
#
loop_
_entity.id
_entity.type
_entity.pdbx_description
1 polymer ?
#
loop_
_entity_poly.entity_id
_entity_poly.type
_entity_poly.pdbx_seq_one_letter_code
_entity_poly.pdbx_strand_id
1 'polypeptide(L)'
;MGWLGFELSVLRHLKFRSVALPLAGEPNLGRYLKRWDARLLANDPARWAWTKSLAFVENNSETLTEEDLDTILDDAYVPRNYFHNPTLLTSFNETDAWWFDNVRANAERLESPYKRALALSLGMAAGDYVFSFNLDTRDLRQPLSLSNVFRRVWSTLSRPVDNGQRNTSSNQPVKNFLAELYDVDLLFLRLPRTARATDSRNTRVLTWREEWLRQGKNSASEPGRDRAAKLSSHAETKEQYLGL
;
A
#
# COMPACT_ATOMS: atom_id res chain seq x y z
N MET A 1 1.91 14.75 -0.56
CA MET A 1 1.72 15.70 0.55
C MET A 1 0.41 15.37 1.26
N GLY A 2 0.51 14.80 2.47
CA GLY A 2 -0.60 14.19 3.18
C GLY A 2 -1.41 15.21 3.98
N TRP A 3 -2.73 15.18 3.82
CA TRP A 3 -3.70 15.95 4.61
C TRP A 3 -3.87 15.38 6.03
N LEU A 4 -2.97 14.50 6.46
CA LEU A 4 -3.11 13.70 7.68
C LEU A 4 -3.30 14.56 8.93
N GLY A 5 -2.53 15.64 9.08
CA GLY A 5 -2.69 16.55 10.22
C GLY A 5 -4.09 17.17 10.27
N PHE A 6 -4.61 17.59 9.11
CA PHE A 6 -5.96 18.11 8.98
C PHE A 6 -7.02 17.03 9.26
N GLU A 7 -6.90 15.86 8.63
CA GLU A 7 -7.83 14.73 8.83
C GLU A 7 -7.91 14.34 10.31
N LEU A 8 -6.76 14.18 10.98
CA LEU A 8 -6.72 13.89 12.41
C LEU A 8 -7.32 15.03 13.24
N SER A 9 -7.08 16.29 12.87
CA SER A 9 -7.67 17.43 13.59
C SER A 9 -9.20 17.40 13.55
N VAL A 10 -9.80 17.09 12.39
CA VAL A 10 -11.26 16.98 12.26
C VAL A 10 -11.78 15.78 13.05
N LEU A 11 -11.15 14.61 12.88
CA LEU A 11 -11.57 13.37 13.55
C LEU A 11 -11.51 13.47 15.07
N ARG A 12 -10.55 14.21 15.63
CA ARG A 12 -10.42 14.37 17.10
C ARG A 12 -11.64 15.04 17.75
N HIS A 13 -12.47 15.75 16.98
CA HIS A 13 -13.69 16.38 17.49
C HIS A 13 -14.92 15.46 17.42
N LEU A 14 -14.80 14.28 16.81
CA LEU A 14 -15.87 13.30 16.69
C LEU A 14 -15.74 12.24 17.80
N LYS A 15 -16.88 11.72 18.27
CA LYS A 15 -16.92 10.57 19.18
C LYS A 15 -17.18 9.31 18.37
N PHE A 16 -16.22 8.40 18.36
CA PHE A 16 -16.32 7.08 17.71
C PHE A 16 -15.45 6.09 18.46
N ARG A 17 -15.79 4.80 18.33
CA ARG A 17 -14.99 3.67 18.81
C ARG A 17 -14.56 2.76 17.65
N SER A 18 -15.18 2.92 16.48
CA SER A 18 -14.91 2.11 15.30
C SER A 18 -14.89 2.94 14.03
N VAL A 19 -13.97 2.62 13.12
CA VAL A 19 -13.80 3.32 11.84
C VAL A 19 -13.62 2.32 10.70
N ALA A 20 -14.39 2.53 9.63
CA ALA A 20 -14.24 1.83 8.37
C ALA A 20 -13.48 2.69 7.36
N LEU A 21 -12.50 2.08 6.69
CA LEU A 21 -11.65 2.70 5.66
C LEU A 21 -11.81 1.92 4.34
N PRO A 22 -12.86 2.18 3.52
CA PRO A 22 -13.13 1.38 2.31
C PRO A 22 -12.07 1.51 1.21
N LEU A 23 -11.32 2.61 1.24
CA LEU A 23 -10.21 2.95 0.35
C LEU A 23 -9.03 3.39 1.23
N ALA A 24 -8.44 2.45 1.96
CA ALA A 24 -7.43 2.72 2.98
C ALA A 24 -6.20 3.46 2.43
N GLY A 25 -5.73 3.10 1.22
CA GLY A 25 -4.57 3.71 0.60
C GLY A 25 -3.30 3.63 1.46
N GLU A 26 -2.71 4.78 1.79
CA GLU A 26 -1.58 4.83 2.71
C GLU A 26 -2.02 4.64 4.18
N PRO A 27 -1.31 3.81 4.96
CA PRO A 27 -1.78 3.29 6.25
C PRO A 27 -1.69 4.30 7.40
N ASN A 28 -1.15 5.50 7.16
CA ASN A 28 -0.85 6.47 8.22
C ASN A 28 -2.09 6.82 9.04
N LEU A 29 -3.23 7.09 8.39
CA LEU A 29 -4.46 7.43 9.08
C LEU A 29 -4.92 6.28 9.99
N GLY A 30 -5.03 5.06 9.43
CA GLY A 30 -5.40 3.87 10.20
C GLY A 30 -4.47 3.65 11.38
N ARG A 31 -3.16 3.81 11.21
CA ARG A 31 -2.18 3.66 12.29
C ARG A 31 -2.41 4.65 13.44
N TYR A 32 -2.72 5.90 13.14
CA TYR A 32 -3.04 6.90 14.17
C TYR A 32 -4.36 6.59 14.88
N LEU A 33 -5.39 6.21 14.12
CA LEU A 33 -6.69 5.84 14.71
C LEU A 33 -6.58 4.59 15.59
N LYS A 34 -5.74 3.62 15.23
CA LYS A 34 -5.43 2.44 16.06
C LYS A 34 -4.86 2.86 17.41
N ARG A 35 -3.95 3.84 17.42
CA ARG A 35 -3.37 4.42 18.64
C ARG A 35 -4.37 5.24 19.47
N TRP A 36 -5.49 5.64 18.89
CA TRP A 36 -6.62 6.24 19.59
C TRP A 36 -7.63 5.19 20.09
N ASP A 37 -7.23 3.92 20.12
CA ASP A 37 -8.03 2.80 20.58
C ASP A 37 -9.29 2.53 19.74
N ALA A 38 -9.32 3.02 18.50
CA ALA A 38 -10.43 2.74 17.58
C ALA A 38 -10.28 1.34 16.96
N ARG A 39 -11.39 0.60 16.87
CA ARG A 39 -11.50 -0.62 16.06
C ARG A 39 -11.51 -0.26 14.58
N LEU A 40 -10.61 -0.85 13.80
CA LEU A 40 -10.43 -0.51 12.39
C LEU A 40 -10.85 -1.63 11.45
N LEU A 41 -11.67 -1.28 10.47
CA LEU A 41 -12.04 -2.14 9.35
C LEU A 41 -11.49 -1.50 8.08
N ALA A 42 -10.30 -1.92 7.67
CA ALA A 42 -9.64 -1.41 6.48
C ALA A 42 -9.95 -2.27 5.24
N ASN A 43 -10.14 -1.62 4.11
CA ASN A 43 -10.25 -2.26 2.81
C ASN A 43 -9.54 -1.43 1.75
N ASP A 44 -8.93 -2.09 0.78
CA ASP A 44 -8.57 -1.45 -0.47
C ASP A 44 -8.56 -2.47 -1.60
N PRO A 45 -9.18 -2.20 -2.77
CA PRO A 45 -9.06 -3.08 -3.93
C PRO A 45 -7.63 -3.19 -4.47
N ALA A 46 -6.79 -2.16 -4.28
CA ALA A 46 -5.40 -2.20 -4.69
C ALA A 46 -4.58 -3.05 -3.72
N ARG A 47 -3.87 -4.06 -4.24
CA ARG A 47 -3.09 -4.98 -3.43
C ARG A 47 -2.03 -4.25 -2.62
N TRP A 48 -1.42 -3.21 -3.18
CA TRP A 48 -0.40 -2.44 -2.46
C TRP A 48 -0.93 -1.77 -1.20
N ALA A 49 -2.15 -1.24 -1.25
CA ALA A 49 -2.75 -0.54 -0.12
C ALA A 49 -3.27 -1.54 0.92
N TRP A 50 -3.82 -2.66 0.48
CA TRP A 50 -4.16 -3.77 1.36
C TRP A 50 -2.94 -4.35 2.07
N THR A 51 -1.84 -4.61 1.36
CA THR A 51 -0.58 -5.10 1.96
C THR A 51 -0.07 -4.13 3.02
N LYS A 52 -0.11 -2.81 2.78
CA LYS A 52 0.23 -1.82 3.81
C LYS A 52 -0.74 -1.84 5.00
N SER A 53 -2.02 -2.06 4.76
CA SER A 53 -3.03 -2.15 5.83
C SER A 53 -2.80 -3.40 6.69
N LEU A 54 -2.48 -4.55 6.09
CA LEU A 54 -2.06 -5.74 6.84
C LEU A 54 -0.84 -5.44 7.72
N ALA A 55 0.18 -4.79 7.15
CA ALA A 55 1.44 -4.52 7.83
C ALA A 55 1.31 -3.56 9.04
N PHE A 56 0.45 -2.55 8.95
CA PHE A 56 0.43 -1.42 9.89
C PHE A 56 -0.89 -1.17 10.61
N VAL A 57 -2.00 -1.75 10.12
CA VAL A 57 -3.33 -1.62 10.71
C VAL A 57 -3.73 -2.92 11.39
N GLU A 58 -3.73 -4.04 10.66
CA GLU A 58 -4.13 -5.34 11.23
C GLU A 58 -3.06 -5.92 12.16
N ASN A 59 -1.79 -5.86 11.77
CA ASN A 59 -0.68 -6.37 12.58
C ASN A 59 -0.60 -5.71 13.98
N ASN A 60 -0.65 -6.53 15.03
CA ASN A 60 -0.58 -6.10 16.42
C ASN A 60 0.82 -6.18 17.03
N SER A 61 1.66 -7.12 16.60
CA SER A 61 2.89 -7.49 17.32
C SER A 61 4.08 -7.82 16.42
N GLU A 62 3.87 -8.29 15.20
CA GLU A 62 4.93 -8.82 14.36
C GLU A 62 5.88 -7.72 13.90
N THR A 63 7.18 -7.96 14.05
CA THR A 63 8.24 -7.08 13.57
C THR A 63 9.24 -7.89 12.77
N LEU A 64 9.93 -7.24 11.84
CA LEU A 64 11.06 -7.86 11.16
C LEU A 64 12.29 -7.83 12.08
N THR A 65 12.96 -8.96 12.19
CA THR A 65 14.26 -9.14 12.85
C THR A 65 15.40 -8.95 11.85
N GLU A 66 16.65 -8.87 12.33
CA GLU A 66 17.82 -8.85 11.45
C GLU A 66 17.91 -10.12 10.59
N GLU A 67 17.59 -11.30 11.13
CA GLU A 67 17.54 -12.56 10.37
C GLU A 67 16.49 -12.51 9.25
N ASP A 68 15.33 -11.89 9.51
CA ASP A 68 14.34 -11.67 8.45
C ASP A 68 14.92 -10.76 7.37
N LEU A 69 15.65 -9.69 7.73
CA LEU A 69 16.28 -8.78 6.77
C LEU A 69 17.35 -9.49 5.92
N ASP A 70 18.16 -10.34 6.54
CA ASP A 70 19.19 -11.10 5.85
C ASP A 70 18.52 -12.07 4.86
N THR A 71 17.44 -12.74 5.26
CA THR A 71 16.65 -13.60 4.36
C THR A 71 16.03 -12.81 3.20
N ILE A 72 15.49 -11.61 3.46
CA ILE A 72 14.84 -10.78 2.44
C ILE A 72 15.88 -10.25 1.43
N LEU A 73 17.03 -9.79 1.92
CA LEU A 73 18.05 -9.10 1.13
C LEU A 73 19.11 -10.05 0.57
N ASP A 74 19.03 -11.34 0.90
CA ASP A 74 19.86 -12.41 0.35
C ASP A 74 19.87 -12.38 -1.18
N ASP A 75 21.07 -12.24 -1.76
CA ASP A 75 21.29 -12.18 -3.20
C ASP A 75 20.37 -11.19 -3.94
N ALA A 76 19.93 -10.11 -3.29
CA ALA A 76 18.93 -9.21 -3.87
C ALA A 76 19.37 -8.65 -5.23
N TYR A 77 20.64 -8.32 -5.41
CA TYR A 77 21.18 -7.80 -6.69
C TYR A 77 21.69 -8.87 -7.65
N VAL A 78 21.70 -10.16 -7.28
CA VAL A 78 22.25 -11.22 -8.12
C VAL A 78 21.22 -11.60 -9.20
N PRO A 79 21.55 -11.42 -10.50
CA PRO A 79 20.66 -11.82 -11.58
C PRO A 79 20.38 -13.32 -11.55
N ARG A 80 19.15 -13.70 -11.86
CA ARG A 80 18.74 -15.10 -12.04
C ARG A 80 18.62 -15.42 -13.53
N ASN A 81 18.21 -16.64 -13.86
CA ASN A 81 18.02 -17.07 -15.26
C ASN A 81 16.94 -16.26 -15.99
N TYR A 82 15.91 -15.78 -15.28
CA TYR A 82 14.82 -14.99 -15.85
C TYR A 82 14.16 -14.13 -14.75
N PHE A 83 13.53 -13.02 -15.17
CA PHE A 83 12.67 -12.21 -14.31
C PHE A 83 11.34 -12.92 -14.07
N HIS A 84 10.90 -13.02 -12.82
CA HIS A 84 9.53 -13.45 -12.51
C HIS A 84 8.53 -12.37 -12.92
N ASN A 85 8.91 -11.10 -12.75
CA ASN A 85 8.13 -9.97 -13.22
C ASN A 85 8.91 -9.07 -14.21
N PRO A 86 8.82 -9.32 -15.53
CA PRO A 86 9.50 -8.49 -16.52
C PRO A 86 8.93 -7.07 -16.62
N THR A 87 7.72 -6.78 -16.10
CA THR A 87 7.15 -5.42 -16.18
C THR A 87 7.94 -4.42 -15.35
N LEU A 88 8.76 -4.87 -14.39
CA LEU A 88 9.63 -4.01 -13.59
C LEU A 88 10.62 -3.19 -14.45
N LEU A 89 11.01 -3.71 -15.62
CA LEU A 89 11.89 -3.02 -16.57
C LEU A 89 11.24 -1.75 -17.19
N THR A 90 9.93 -1.60 -17.10
CA THR A 90 9.23 -0.35 -17.51
C THR A 90 9.38 0.77 -16.49
N SER A 91 9.66 0.41 -15.24
CA SER A 91 9.67 1.32 -14.09
C SER A 91 11.07 1.58 -13.57
N PHE A 92 11.97 0.61 -13.72
CA PHE A 92 13.31 0.61 -13.14
C PHE A 92 14.36 0.22 -14.16
N ASN A 93 15.63 0.57 -13.90
CA ASN A 93 16.74 -0.03 -14.63
C ASN A 93 16.86 -1.52 -14.29
N GLU A 94 17.63 -2.27 -15.09
CA GLU A 94 17.76 -3.72 -14.94
C GLU A 94 18.26 -4.14 -13.54
N THR A 95 19.27 -3.45 -13.00
CA THR A 95 19.84 -3.76 -11.69
C THR A 95 18.83 -3.59 -10.56
N ASP A 96 18.05 -2.51 -10.58
CA ASP A 96 16.99 -2.27 -9.61
C ASP A 96 15.81 -3.24 -9.82
N ALA A 97 15.47 -3.55 -11.07
CA ALA A 97 14.43 -4.52 -11.38
C ALA A 97 14.77 -5.89 -10.78
N TRP A 98 16.04 -6.33 -10.87
CA TRP A 98 16.51 -7.56 -10.25
C TRP A 98 16.34 -7.52 -8.73
N TRP A 99 16.71 -6.40 -8.11
CA TRP A 99 16.51 -6.18 -6.68
C TRP A 99 15.05 -6.34 -6.27
N PHE A 100 14.12 -5.69 -6.99
CA PHE A 100 12.70 -5.79 -6.68
C PHE A 100 12.15 -7.19 -6.90
N ASP A 101 12.55 -7.87 -7.98
CA ASP A 101 12.09 -9.23 -8.29
C ASP A 101 12.55 -10.23 -7.21
N ASN A 102 13.83 -10.15 -6.84
CA ASN A 102 14.44 -11.02 -5.83
C ASN A 102 13.88 -10.75 -4.44
N VAL A 103 13.80 -9.50 -3.99
CA VAL A 103 13.23 -9.13 -2.68
C VAL A 103 11.77 -9.58 -2.56
N ARG A 104 10.99 -9.46 -3.64
CA ARG A 104 9.60 -9.96 -3.66
C ARG A 104 9.53 -11.46 -3.49
N ALA A 105 10.39 -12.20 -4.17
CA ALA A 105 10.46 -13.66 -4.07
C ALA A 105 10.96 -14.11 -2.69
N ASN A 106 12.00 -13.46 -2.16
CA ASN A 106 12.58 -13.77 -0.86
C ASN A 106 11.59 -13.47 0.27
N ALA A 107 10.79 -12.40 0.16
CA ALA A 107 9.75 -12.10 1.13
C ALA A 107 8.75 -13.26 1.30
N GLU A 108 8.45 -14.06 0.27
CA GLU A 108 7.55 -15.22 0.42
C GLU A 108 8.11 -16.33 1.31
N ARG A 109 9.42 -16.31 1.60
CA ARG A 109 10.05 -17.27 2.53
C ARG A 109 9.72 -16.97 4.00
N LEU A 110 9.20 -15.78 4.32
CA LEU A 110 8.81 -15.43 5.68
C LEU A 110 7.46 -16.09 6.02
N GLU A 111 7.42 -16.84 7.12
CA GLU A 111 6.24 -17.61 7.53
C GLU A 111 5.05 -16.69 7.85
N SER A 112 5.29 -15.64 8.64
CA SER A 112 4.24 -14.72 9.10
C SER A 112 3.73 -13.84 7.95
N PRO A 113 2.41 -13.81 7.69
CA PRO A 113 1.83 -12.93 6.67
C PRO A 113 2.05 -11.45 7.00
N TYR A 114 2.16 -11.09 8.28
CA TYR A 114 2.43 -9.72 8.70
C TYR A 114 3.89 -9.32 8.46
N LYS A 115 4.85 -10.23 8.71
CA LYS A 115 6.25 -10.02 8.34
C LYS A 115 6.41 -9.87 6.83
N ARG A 116 5.74 -10.71 6.04
CA ARG A 116 5.67 -10.56 4.58
C ARG A 116 5.13 -9.18 4.19
N ALA A 117 4.01 -8.78 4.76
CA ALA A 117 3.40 -7.48 4.48
C ALA A 117 4.33 -6.31 4.85
N LEU A 118 5.07 -6.41 5.95
CA LEU A 118 6.09 -5.42 6.35
C LEU A 118 7.24 -5.37 5.34
N ALA A 119 7.79 -6.52 4.95
CA ALA A 119 8.87 -6.60 3.97
C ALA A 119 8.47 -5.98 2.62
N LEU A 120 7.28 -6.30 2.14
CA LEU A 120 6.73 -5.73 0.90
C LEU A 120 6.48 -4.22 1.05
N SER A 121 6.00 -3.76 2.20
CA SER A 121 5.83 -2.33 2.48
C SER A 121 7.14 -1.55 2.48
N LEU A 122 8.21 -2.15 3.01
CA LEU A 122 9.55 -1.57 2.97
C LEU A 122 10.12 -1.54 1.56
N GLY A 123 9.91 -2.58 0.75
CA GLY A 123 10.29 -2.56 -0.67
C GLY A 123 9.54 -1.47 -1.44
N MET A 124 8.25 -1.23 -1.14
CA MET A 124 7.53 -0.07 -1.71
C MET A 124 8.19 1.26 -1.36
N ALA A 125 8.66 1.42 -0.11
CA ALA A 125 9.37 2.63 0.32
C ALA A 125 10.74 2.78 -0.37
N ALA A 126 11.44 1.67 -0.64
CA ALA A 126 12.67 1.70 -1.44
C ALA A 126 12.38 2.14 -2.89
N GLY A 127 11.24 1.75 -3.46
CA GLY A 127 10.79 2.27 -4.75
C GLY A 127 10.43 3.75 -4.71
N ASP A 128 9.77 4.22 -3.64
CA ASP A 128 9.50 5.66 -3.46
C ASP A 128 10.80 6.49 -3.45
N TYR A 129 11.86 5.95 -2.85
CA TYR A 129 13.19 6.55 -2.93
C TYR A 129 13.67 6.65 -4.38
N VAL A 130 13.55 5.59 -5.20
CA VAL A 130 13.89 5.66 -6.64
C VAL A 130 13.10 6.76 -7.36
N PHE A 131 11.78 6.81 -7.12
CA PHE A 131 10.89 7.80 -7.75
C PHE A 131 11.01 9.22 -7.19
N SER A 132 11.77 9.42 -6.12
CA SER A 132 12.09 10.75 -5.60
C SER A 132 13.10 11.51 -6.48
N PHE A 133 13.84 10.77 -7.32
CA PHE A 133 14.78 11.35 -8.28
C PHE A 133 14.13 11.56 -9.66
N ASN A 134 14.54 12.61 -10.35
CA ASN A 134 14.17 12.89 -11.74
C ASN A 134 15.44 12.94 -12.62
N LEU A 135 15.30 13.36 -13.88
CA LEU A 135 16.45 13.46 -14.80
C LEU A 135 17.53 14.41 -14.28
N ASP A 136 17.13 15.51 -13.64
CA ASP A 136 18.04 16.55 -13.13
C ASP A 136 18.75 16.14 -11.83
N THR A 137 18.15 15.24 -11.05
CA THR A 137 18.68 14.82 -9.75
C THR A 137 19.19 13.37 -9.75
N ARG A 138 19.24 12.72 -10.92
CA ARG A 138 19.60 11.30 -11.02
C ARG A 138 20.98 10.99 -10.46
N ASP A 139 21.93 11.90 -10.65
CA ASP A 139 23.32 11.74 -10.20
C ASP A 139 23.47 11.83 -8.68
N LEU A 140 22.47 12.38 -7.97
CA LEU A 140 22.43 12.38 -6.51
C LEU A 140 22.06 11.02 -5.92
N ARG A 141 21.53 10.11 -6.75
CA ARG A 141 21.13 8.78 -6.31
C ARG A 141 22.36 7.89 -6.18
N GLN A 142 22.58 7.37 -4.98
CA GLN A 142 23.63 6.38 -4.74
C GLN A 142 23.35 5.07 -5.51
N PRO A 143 24.32 4.53 -6.28
CA PRO A 143 24.20 3.22 -6.91
C PRO A 143 24.03 2.10 -5.88
N LEU A 144 23.31 1.03 -6.24
CA LEU A 144 23.12 -0.18 -5.40
C LEU A 144 22.64 0.11 -3.96
N SER A 145 21.92 1.21 -3.77
CA SER A 145 21.54 1.70 -2.44
C SER A 145 20.26 1.10 -1.88
N LEU A 146 19.50 0.29 -2.65
CA LEU A 146 18.16 -0.13 -2.23
C LEU A 146 18.16 -1.00 -0.98
N SER A 147 19.13 -1.90 -0.81
CA SER A 147 19.28 -2.68 0.43
C SER A 147 19.56 -1.78 1.64
N ASN A 148 20.40 -0.75 1.49
CA ASN A 148 20.68 0.22 2.55
C ASN A 148 19.47 1.09 2.87
N VAL A 149 18.73 1.52 1.84
CA VAL A 149 17.48 2.26 1.99
C VAL A 149 16.45 1.40 2.71
N PHE A 150 16.31 0.12 2.34
CA PHE A 150 15.41 -0.83 2.99
C PHE A 150 15.71 -0.94 4.50
N ARG A 151 16.98 -1.19 4.87
CA ARG A 151 17.41 -1.25 6.28
C ARG A 151 17.19 0.09 7.00
N ARG A 152 17.46 1.22 6.34
CA ARG A 152 17.25 2.55 6.91
C ARG A 152 15.76 2.81 7.17
N VAL A 153 14.88 2.52 6.21
CA VAL A 153 13.44 2.68 6.40
C VAL A 153 12.96 1.77 7.52
N TRP A 154 13.40 0.51 7.56
CA TRP A 154 13.11 -0.43 8.65
C TRP A 154 13.50 0.14 10.02
N SER A 155 14.71 0.70 10.15
CA SER A 155 15.17 1.30 11.42
C SER A 155 14.31 2.48 11.90
N THR A 156 13.58 3.14 10.99
CA THR A 156 12.66 4.24 11.31
C THR A 156 11.22 3.80 11.51
N LEU A 157 10.89 2.53 11.24
CA LEU A 157 9.55 2.01 11.48
C LEU A 157 9.28 2.00 12.98
N SER A 158 8.26 2.73 13.41
CA SER A 158 7.78 2.57 14.78
C SER A 158 7.17 1.18 14.95
N ARG A 159 7.20 0.65 16.17
CA ARG A 159 6.66 -0.66 16.48
C ARG A 159 5.15 -0.76 16.16
N PRO A 160 4.66 -1.96 15.81
CA PRO A 160 3.23 -2.27 15.84
C PRO A 160 2.64 -1.90 17.19
N VAL A 161 1.37 -1.52 17.18
CA VAL A 161 0.61 -1.22 18.38
C VAL A 161 -0.53 -2.21 18.42
N ASP A 162 -0.69 -2.92 19.53
CA ASP A 162 -1.90 -3.64 19.86
C ASP A 162 -2.80 -2.71 20.68
N ASN A 163 -4.01 -2.45 20.20
CA ASN A 163 -5.02 -1.68 20.92
C ASN A 163 -6.08 -2.58 21.57
N GLY A 164 -5.88 -3.90 21.58
CA GLY A 164 -6.85 -4.85 22.11
C GLY A 164 -8.14 -4.95 21.28
N GLN A 165 -8.23 -4.24 20.15
CA GLN A 165 -9.37 -4.30 19.24
C GLN A 165 -9.11 -5.31 18.12
N ARG A 166 -10.19 -5.92 17.61
CA ARG A 166 -10.13 -6.77 16.42
C ARG A 166 -10.13 -5.91 15.16
N ASN A 167 -8.93 -5.47 14.76
CA ASN A 167 -8.73 -4.75 13.50
C ASN A 167 -8.67 -5.75 12.34
N THR A 168 -9.18 -5.37 11.17
CA THR A 168 -9.17 -6.22 9.97
C THR A 168 -8.78 -5.43 8.72
N SER A 169 -8.19 -6.13 7.75
CA SER A 169 -7.80 -5.60 6.44
C SER A 169 -8.23 -6.55 5.32
N SER A 170 -9.13 -6.10 4.43
CA SER A 170 -9.59 -6.87 3.27
C SER A 170 -9.10 -6.29 1.93
N ASN A 171 -9.07 -7.15 0.91
CA ASN A 171 -8.77 -6.79 -0.48
C ASN A 171 -9.96 -7.14 -1.37
N GLN A 172 -11.07 -6.43 -1.20
CA GLN A 172 -12.29 -6.69 -1.96
C GLN A 172 -12.83 -5.42 -2.63
N PRO A 173 -13.70 -5.55 -3.65
CA PRO A 173 -14.40 -4.42 -4.22
C PRO A 173 -15.12 -3.60 -3.14
N VAL A 174 -15.03 -2.28 -3.23
CA VAL A 174 -15.61 -1.36 -2.23
C VAL A 174 -17.09 -1.64 -1.97
N LYS A 175 -17.86 -1.95 -3.02
CA LYS A 175 -19.29 -2.28 -2.89
C LYS A 175 -19.53 -3.49 -1.97
N ASN A 176 -18.72 -4.53 -2.10
CA ASN A 176 -18.83 -5.74 -1.26
C ASN A 176 -18.46 -5.42 0.18
N PHE A 177 -17.37 -4.66 0.39
CA PHE A 177 -16.96 -4.21 1.72
C PHE A 177 -18.06 -3.39 2.42
N LEU A 178 -18.70 -2.46 1.70
CA LEU A 178 -19.79 -1.67 2.25
C LEU A 178 -21.04 -2.50 2.55
N ALA A 179 -21.34 -3.53 1.74
CA ALA A 179 -22.47 -4.43 1.98
C ALA A 179 -22.27 -5.36 3.19
N GLU A 180 -21.02 -5.64 3.54
CA GLU A 180 -20.63 -6.42 4.71
C GLU A 180 -20.38 -5.55 5.95
N LEU A 181 -20.48 -4.23 5.81
CA LEU A 181 -20.17 -3.30 6.88
C LEU A 181 -21.33 -3.19 7.86
N TYR A 182 -21.14 -3.72 9.06
CA TYR A 182 -22.09 -3.61 10.17
C TYR A 182 -21.37 -3.06 11.40
N ASP A 183 -22.12 -2.33 12.24
CA ASP A 183 -21.68 -1.93 13.58
C ASP A 183 -20.40 -1.06 13.56
N VAL A 184 -20.41 0.00 12.75
CA VAL A 184 -19.31 0.98 12.66
C VAL A 184 -19.83 2.39 12.88
N ASP A 185 -19.15 3.16 13.74
CA ASP A 185 -19.53 4.53 14.09
C ASP A 185 -19.18 5.54 12.99
N LEU A 186 -18.07 5.31 12.27
CA LEU A 186 -17.54 6.24 11.30
C LEU A 186 -17.07 5.54 10.02
N LEU A 187 -17.54 6.05 8.88
CA LEU A 187 -16.99 5.73 7.56
C LEU A 187 -16.08 6.87 7.10
N PHE A 188 -14.79 6.59 6.88
CA PHE A 188 -13.86 7.58 6.31
C PHE A 188 -13.52 7.23 4.86
N LEU A 189 -13.95 8.08 3.93
CA LEU A 189 -13.76 7.87 2.50
C LEU A 189 -12.80 8.92 1.93
N ARG A 190 -11.65 8.46 1.41
CA ARG A 190 -10.74 9.30 0.62
C ARG A 190 -10.98 9.05 -0.86
N LEU A 191 -11.77 9.90 -1.48
CA LEU A 191 -12.04 9.81 -2.92
C LEU A 191 -10.76 10.05 -3.73
N PRO A 192 -10.53 9.29 -4.82
CA PRO A 192 -9.47 9.59 -5.76
C PRO A 192 -9.61 11.01 -6.28
N ARG A 193 -8.48 11.71 -6.46
CA ARG A 193 -8.49 13.02 -7.13
C ARG A 193 -8.88 12.81 -8.59
N THR A 194 -9.64 13.75 -9.14
CA THR A 194 -9.88 13.81 -10.59
C THR A 194 -8.53 14.01 -11.28
N ALA A 195 -8.13 13.03 -12.10
CA ALA A 195 -6.79 12.99 -12.67
C ALA A 195 -6.54 14.20 -13.57
N ARG A 196 -5.51 15.00 -13.27
CA ARG A 196 -4.98 16.04 -14.16
C ARG A 196 -3.72 15.51 -14.86
N ALA A 197 -3.30 16.12 -15.97
CA ALA A 197 -2.10 15.69 -16.71
C ALA A 197 -0.81 15.62 -15.84
N THR A 198 -0.75 16.36 -14.73
CA THR A 198 0.33 16.34 -13.73
C THR A 198 0.30 15.14 -12.77
N ASP A 199 -0.76 14.31 -12.79
CA ASP A 199 -0.87 13.10 -11.97
C ASP A 199 -0.08 11.90 -12.52
N SER A 200 0.54 12.02 -13.70
CA SER A 200 1.26 10.91 -14.36
C SER A 200 2.34 10.26 -13.47
N ARG A 201 3.05 11.04 -12.64
CA ARG A 201 4.05 10.51 -11.71
C ARG A 201 3.41 9.72 -10.57
N ASN A 202 2.34 10.21 -9.96
CA ASN A 202 1.61 9.48 -8.92
C ASN A 202 1.01 8.19 -9.49
N THR A 203 0.41 8.26 -10.69
CA THR A 203 -0.10 7.09 -11.38
C THR A 203 1.00 6.07 -11.62
N ARG A 204 2.16 6.49 -12.13
CA ARG A 204 3.32 5.58 -12.31
C ARG A 204 3.75 4.91 -11.01
N VAL A 205 3.83 5.67 -9.91
CA VAL A 205 4.15 5.14 -8.58
C VAL A 205 3.14 4.10 -8.11
N LEU A 206 1.85 4.36 -8.27
CA LEU A 206 0.81 3.41 -7.85
C LEU A 206 0.75 2.18 -8.76
N THR A 207 0.98 2.35 -10.07
CA THR A 207 0.97 1.27 -11.04
C THR A 207 2.09 0.27 -10.79
N TRP A 208 3.35 0.73 -10.65
CA TRP A 208 4.46 -0.21 -10.45
C TRP A 208 4.30 -1.00 -9.14
N ARG A 209 3.79 -0.38 -8.06
CA ARG A 209 3.55 -1.07 -6.78
C ARG A 209 2.54 -2.20 -6.97
N GLU A 210 1.46 -1.94 -7.71
CA GLU A 210 0.44 -2.94 -7.98
C GLU A 210 1.00 -4.08 -8.85
N GLU A 211 1.74 -3.76 -9.91
CA GLU A 211 2.39 -4.75 -10.78
C GLU A 211 3.40 -5.61 -10.02
N TRP A 212 4.23 -4.98 -9.20
CA TRP A 212 5.25 -5.66 -8.39
C TRP A 212 4.62 -6.68 -7.44
N LEU A 213 3.51 -6.34 -6.78
CA LEU A 213 2.82 -7.26 -5.89
C LEU A 213 2.04 -8.34 -6.62
N ARG A 214 1.55 -8.05 -7.83
CA ARG A 214 0.87 -9.04 -8.70
C ARG A 214 1.84 -9.96 -9.44
N GLN A 215 3.14 -9.64 -9.48
CA GLN A 215 4.15 -10.36 -10.26
C GLN A 215 3.74 -10.51 -11.73
N GLY A 216 3.14 -9.48 -12.32
CA GLY A 216 2.66 -9.53 -13.71
C GLY A 216 1.48 -10.50 -13.97
N LYS A 217 0.93 -11.17 -12.96
CA LYS A 217 -0.24 -12.07 -13.12
C LYS A 217 -1.53 -11.23 -13.14
N ASN A 218 -2.23 -11.26 -14.28
CA ASN A 218 -3.50 -10.57 -14.57
C ASN A 218 -3.44 -9.04 -14.43
N SER A 219 -2.80 -8.37 -15.40
CA SER A 219 -2.84 -6.92 -15.62
C SER A 219 -4.15 -6.46 -16.29
N ALA A 220 -5.32 -6.88 -15.79
CA ALA A 220 -6.61 -6.60 -16.42
C ALA A 220 -7.39 -5.43 -15.79
N SER A 221 -6.81 -4.66 -14.87
CA SER A 221 -7.39 -3.37 -14.52
C SER A 221 -6.33 -2.34 -14.19
N GLU A 222 -6.36 -1.22 -14.93
CA GLU A 222 -5.61 -0.03 -14.55
C GLU A 222 -6.08 0.37 -13.14
N PRO A 223 -5.18 0.48 -12.15
CA PRO A 223 -5.56 0.79 -10.76
C PRO A 223 -6.27 2.15 -10.64
N GLY A 224 -6.06 3.04 -11.62
CA GLY A 224 -6.80 4.30 -11.76
C GLY A 224 -8.24 4.13 -12.29
N ARG A 225 -8.49 3.22 -13.24
CA ARG A 225 -9.85 2.95 -13.74
C ARG A 225 -10.70 2.21 -12.71
N ASP A 226 -10.20 1.24 -11.97
CA ASP A 226 -11.05 0.60 -10.94
C ASP A 226 -11.34 1.52 -9.74
N ARG A 227 -10.41 2.42 -9.39
CA ARG A 227 -10.61 3.43 -8.33
C ARG A 227 -11.52 4.58 -8.77
N ALA A 228 -11.38 5.08 -10.00
CA ALA A 228 -12.19 6.17 -10.52
C ALA A 228 -13.48 5.68 -11.18
N ALA A 229 -13.41 4.72 -12.11
CA ALA A 229 -14.54 4.32 -12.95
C ALA A 229 -15.69 3.62 -12.20
N LYS A 230 -15.52 3.19 -10.94
CA LYS A 230 -16.65 2.68 -10.12
C LYS A 230 -17.25 3.70 -9.15
N LEU A 231 -16.61 4.86 -8.99
CA LEU A 231 -17.13 6.02 -8.26
C LEU A 231 -17.61 7.13 -9.22
N SER A 232 -17.13 7.12 -10.47
CA SER A 232 -17.47 8.06 -11.53
C SER A 232 -18.29 7.42 -12.66
N SER A 233 -18.63 6.13 -12.60
CA SER A 233 -19.64 5.56 -13.49
C SER A 233 -20.99 6.13 -13.09
N HIS A 234 -21.32 7.29 -13.67
CA HIS A 234 -22.61 7.97 -13.71
C HIS A 234 -23.37 8.00 -12.37
N ALA A 235 -23.65 9.18 -11.85
CA ALA A 235 -24.80 9.32 -10.97
C ALA A 235 -26.02 8.76 -11.72
N GLU A 236 -26.39 7.51 -11.43
CA GLU A 236 -27.62 6.92 -11.93
C GLU A 236 -28.74 7.84 -11.47
N THR A 237 -29.50 8.36 -12.43
CA THR A 237 -30.67 9.15 -12.08
C THR A 237 -31.59 8.27 -11.24
N LYS A 238 -32.38 8.90 -10.35
CA LYS A 238 -33.30 8.21 -9.42
C LYS A 238 -34.19 7.16 -10.13
N GLU A 239 -34.49 7.38 -11.41
CA GLU A 239 -35.25 6.49 -12.29
C GLU A 239 -34.50 5.19 -12.62
N GLN A 240 -33.21 5.26 -12.93
CA GLN A 240 -32.38 4.07 -13.19
C GLN A 240 -32.18 3.20 -11.94
N TYR A 241 -32.12 3.81 -10.76
CA TYR A 241 -32.00 3.06 -9.49
C TYR A 241 -33.31 2.36 -9.09
N LEU A 242 -34.46 2.93 -9.45
CA LEU A 242 -35.78 2.38 -9.11
C LEU A 242 -36.33 1.42 -10.18
N GLY A 243 -35.64 1.24 -11.31
CA GLY A 243 -36.08 0.37 -12.40
C GLY A 243 -37.42 0.80 -13.02
N LEU A 244 -37.65 2.12 -13.12
CA LEU A 244 -38.81 2.73 -13.77
C LEU A 244 -38.45 3.27 -15.16
#